data_AF-A0A356TQ62-F1
#
_entry.id   AF-A0A356TQ62-F1
#
_cell.length_a   1.000
_cell.length_b   1.000
_cell.length_c   1.000
_cell.angle_alpha   90.00
_cell.angle_beta   90.00
_cell.angle_gamma   90.00
#
_symmetry.space_group_name_H-M   'P 1'
#
loop_
_entity.id
_entity.type
_entity.pdbx_description
1 polymer ?
#
loop_
_entity_poly.entity_id
_entity_poly.type
_entity_poly.pdbx_seq_one_letter_code
_entity_poly.pdbx_strand_id
1 'polypeptide(L)'
;MRVTIVGRGRVGRGLASAAKRADLDVKLVRGGTEGRVRGALVVLAVPDPVVADVAAKLEVRGALVHCSGSLGVEVLRGRAPSVGVMHPLVSFADPERPPSLRDATFVLDGDDQAVKRARKLARRLGARPVRAQVHGPAYHAAAALGANGAAALAAVAVRVLEAQGMTRRDAERAMGALLRTVGENVETVGVPTA
;
A
#
# COMPACT_ATOMS: atom_id res chain seq x y z
N MET A 1 7.26 18.73 -0.10
CA MET A 1 7.58 17.93 -1.30
C MET A 1 6.28 17.70 -2.03
N ARG A 2 6.17 18.10 -3.31
CA ARG A 2 4.94 17.87 -4.09
C ARG A 2 4.83 16.42 -4.53
N VAL A 3 3.70 15.79 -4.26
CA VAL A 3 3.40 14.40 -4.64
C VAL A 3 2.18 14.38 -5.55
N THR A 4 2.25 13.66 -6.67
CA THR A 4 1.05 13.33 -7.44
C THR A 4 0.76 11.84 -7.33
N ILE A 5 -0.47 11.50 -6.98
CA ILE A 5 -0.96 10.13 -6.91
C ILE A 5 -1.90 9.91 -8.08
N VAL A 6 -1.60 8.93 -8.92
CA VAL A 6 -2.37 8.56 -10.12
C VAL A 6 -3.16 7.30 -9.80
N GLY A 7 -4.48 7.38 -9.94
CA GLY A 7 -5.40 6.29 -9.60
C GLY A 7 -6.24 6.61 -8.37
N ARG A 8 -7.57 6.58 -8.51
CA ARG A 8 -8.53 6.94 -7.45
C ARG A 8 -9.18 5.72 -6.81
N GLY A 9 -8.50 4.57 -6.86
CA GLY A 9 -8.88 3.35 -6.17
C GLY A 9 -8.59 3.42 -4.66
N ARG A 10 -8.70 2.28 -3.97
CA ARG A 10 -8.56 2.17 -2.51
C ARG A 10 -7.19 2.66 -2.03
N VAL A 11 -6.11 2.17 -2.65
CA VAL A 11 -4.72 2.56 -2.32
C VAL A 11 -4.51 4.06 -2.58
N GLY A 12 -4.87 4.55 -3.76
CA GLY A 12 -4.63 5.95 -4.13
C GLY A 12 -5.38 6.95 -3.26
N ARG A 13 -6.64 6.65 -2.91
CA ARG A 13 -7.41 7.45 -1.93
C ARG A 13 -6.83 7.37 -0.53
N GLY A 14 -6.41 6.18 -0.08
CA GLY A 14 -5.78 6.00 1.23
C GLY A 14 -4.49 6.80 1.37
N LEU A 15 -3.59 6.72 0.39
CA LEU A 15 -2.35 7.50 0.35
C LEU A 15 -2.63 9.01 0.28
N ALA A 16 -3.57 9.45 -0.58
CA ALA A 16 -3.93 10.86 -0.68
C ALA A 16 -4.54 11.41 0.60
N SER A 17 -5.42 10.63 1.24
CA SER A 17 -6.07 10.98 2.52
C SER A 17 -5.04 11.11 3.64
N ALA A 18 -4.12 10.16 3.75
CA ALA A 18 -3.01 10.23 4.71
C ALA A 18 -2.06 11.40 4.43
N ALA A 19 -1.73 11.66 3.17
CA ALA A 19 -0.87 12.77 2.79
C ALA A 19 -1.49 14.13 3.12
N LYS A 20 -2.81 14.30 2.91
CA LYS A 20 -3.55 15.50 3.33
C LYS A 20 -3.52 15.70 4.85
N ARG A 21 -3.76 14.64 5.63
CA ARG A 21 -3.66 14.68 7.10
C ARG A 21 -2.26 15.04 7.60
N ALA A 22 -1.23 14.68 6.82
CA ALA A 22 0.17 15.00 7.09
C ALA A 22 0.63 16.35 6.51
N ASP A 23 -0.30 17.21 6.08
CA ASP A 23 -0.03 18.53 5.50
C ASP A 23 1.02 18.49 4.36
N LEU A 24 0.86 17.55 3.44
CA LEU A 24 1.67 17.44 2.24
C LEU A 24 0.95 18.08 1.04
N ASP A 25 1.71 18.77 0.19
CA ASP A 25 1.29 19.17 -1.16
C ASP A 25 1.05 17.91 -2.01
N VAL A 26 -0.19 17.42 -2.02
CA VAL A 26 -0.60 16.19 -2.70
C VAL A 26 -1.73 16.46 -3.70
N LYS A 27 -1.55 15.97 -4.93
CA LYS A 27 -2.59 15.96 -5.96
C LYS A 27 -3.00 14.53 -6.27
N LEU A 28 -4.30 14.24 -6.20
CA LEU A 28 -4.86 12.95 -6.63
C LEU A 28 -5.50 13.11 -8.01
N VAL A 29 -5.10 12.28 -8.98
CA VAL A 29 -5.62 12.31 -10.36
C VAL A 29 -6.18 10.94 -10.76
N ARG A 30 -6.94 10.89 -11.86
CA ARG A 30 -7.55 9.66 -12.38
C ARG A 30 -6.47 8.75 -13.00
N GLY A 31 -6.74 7.44 -13.08
CA GLY A 31 -5.81 6.47 -13.68
C GLY A 31 -5.57 6.72 -15.18
N GLY A 32 -6.61 7.12 -15.92
CA GLY A 32 -6.51 7.51 -17.33
C GLY A 32 -6.06 8.96 -17.55
N THR A 33 -5.28 9.54 -16.63
CA THR A 33 -4.63 10.84 -16.88
C THR A 33 -3.49 10.64 -17.86
N GLU A 34 -3.33 11.57 -18.80
CA GLU A 34 -2.29 11.53 -19.83
C GLU A 34 -1.51 12.86 -19.86
N GLY A 35 -0.30 12.82 -20.40
CA GLY A 35 0.57 13.97 -20.55
C GLY A 35 1.33 14.35 -19.27
N ARG A 36 1.67 15.64 -19.14
CA ARG A 36 2.60 16.10 -18.11
C ARG A 36 2.01 16.08 -16.70
N VAL A 37 2.67 15.34 -15.82
CA VAL A 37 2.36 15.31 -14.39
C VAL A 37 3.44 16.03 -13.60
N ARG A 38 3.03 16.99 -12.76
CA ARG A 38 3.94 17.72 -11.87
C ARG A 38 4.13 16.95 -10.57
N GLY A 39 5.34 16.91 -10.06
CA GLY A 39 5.63 16.33 -8.76
C GLY A 39 7.09 16.00 -8.60
N ALA A 40 7.59 16.15 -7.38
CA ALA A 40 8.89 15.61 -7.01
C ALA A 40 8.84 14.07 -7.02
N LEU A 41 7.68 13.50 -6.67
CA LEU A 41 7.35 12.07 -6.71
C LEU A 41 5.97 11.88 -7.33
N VAL A 42 5.86 10.96 -8.27
CA VAL A 42 4.60 10.47 -8.84
C VAL A 42 4.40 9.02 -8.40
N VAL A 43 3.23 8.71 -7.86
CA VAL A 43 2.87 7.38 -7.35
C VAL A 43 1.74 6.82 -8.20
N LEU A 44 1.98 5.69 -8.87
CA LEU A 44 0.97 4.93 -9.61
C LEU A 44 0.28 3.96 -8.64
N ALA A 45 -0.94 4.31 -8.25
CA ALA A 45 -1.84 3.51 -7.43
C ALA A 45 -3.01 3.00 -8.29
N VAL A 46 -2.65 2.29 -9.36
CA VAL A 46 -3.56 1.67 -10.35
C VAL A 46 -3.46 0.14 -10.28
N PRO A 47 -4.43 -0.62 -10.81
CA PRO A 47 -4.32 -2.07 -10.89
C PRO A 47 -3.08 -2.54 -11.65
N ASP A 48 -2.51 -3.66 -11.22
CA ASP A 48 -1.27 -4.22 -11.77
C ASP A 48 -1.26 -4.33 -13.31
N PRO A 49 -2.32 -4.85 -13.97
CA PRO A 49 -2.30 -5.02 -15.43
C PRO A 49 -2.14 -3.73 -16.23
N VAL A 50 -2.43 -2.57 -15.64
CA VAL A 50 -2.40 -1.28 -16.34
C VAL A 50 -1.24 -0.37 -15.91
N VAL A 51 -0.33 -0.85 -15.04
CA VAL A 51 0.79 -0.03 -14.54
C VAL A 51 1.68 0.47 -15.67
N ALA A 52 2.11 -0.42 -16.57
CA ALA A 52 3.00 -0.09 -17.68
C ALA A 52 2.33 0.88 -18.67
N ASP A 53 1.07 0.62 -19.02
CA ASP A 53 0.29 1.44 -19.96
C ASP A 53 0.05 2.85 -19.43
N VAL A 54 -0.32 2.97 -18.15
CA VAL A 54 -0.49 4.27 -17.50
C VAL A 54 0.85 5.00 -17.45
N ALA A 55 1.94 4.31 -17.07
CA ALA A 55 3.27 4.93 -17.03
C ALA A 55 3.71 5.46 -18.41
N ALA A 56 3.41 4.73 -19.49
CA ALA A 56 3.76 5.12 -20.85
C ALA A 56 3.06 6.41 -21.34
N LYS A 57 1.89 6.73 -20.77
CA LYS A 57 1.08 7.90 -21.13
C LYS A 57 1.44 9.17 -20.37
N LEU A 58 2.34 9.09 -19.39
CA LEU A 58 2.70 10.21 -18.53
C LEU A 58 4.08 10.77 -18.86
N GLU A 59 4.19 12.10 -18.91
CA GLU A 59 5.51 12.76 -18.86
C GLU A 59 5.87 13.10 -17.41
N VAL A 60 6.84 12.39 -16.85
CA VAL A 60 7.30 12.57 -15.47
C VAL A 60 8.73 13.10 -15.43
N ARG A 61 8.92 14.30 -14.86
CA ARG A 61 10.25 14.90 -14.65
C ARG A 61 10.89 14.54 -13.29
N GLY A 62 10.09 14.03 -12.36
CA GLY A 62 10.52 13.61 -11.02
C GLY A 62 10.79 12.11 -10.93
N ALA A 63 10.70 11.55 -9.72
CA ALA A 63 10.70 10.10 -9.56
C ALA A 63 9.29 9.53 -9.82
N LEU A 64 9.22 8.33 -10.40
CA LEU A 64 7.99 7.58 -10.63
C LEU A 64 8.05 6.26 -9.85
N VAL A 65 7.04 5.97 -9.05
CA VAL A 65 6.92 4.68 -8.36
C VAL A 65 5.54 4.07 -8.55
N HIS A 66 5.41 2.75 -8.48
CA HIS A 66 4.11 2.08 -8.39
C HIS A 66 3.91 1.38 -7.04
N CYS A 67 2.67 1.04 -6.74
CA CYS A 67 2.28 0.34 -5.51
C CYS A 67 2.07 -1.16 -5.67
N SER A 68 2.26 -1.76 -6.85
CA SER A 68 2.16 -3.22 -6.99
C SER A 68 3.24 -3.92 -6.16
N GLY A 69 2.84 -5.00 -5.47
CA GLY A 69 3.75 -5.97 -4.87
C GLY A 69 4.09 -7.14 -5.79
N SER A 70 3.37 -7.33 -6.90
CA SER A 70 3.61 -8.45 -7.83
C SER A 70 4.61 -8.08 -8.93
N LEU A 71 4.64 -6.80 -9.34
CA LEU A 71 5.51 -6.28 -10.38
C LEU A 71 6.81 -5.72 -9.79
N GLY A 72 7.93 -5.89 -10.50
CA GLY A 72 9.19 -5.22 -10.18
C GLY A 72 9.33 -3.88 -10.89
N VAL A 73 10.45 -3.19 -10.63
CA VAL A 73 10.74 -1.85 -11.16
C VAL A 73 10.87 -1.81 -12.69
N GLU A 74 11.15 -2.96 -13.33
CA GLU A 74 11.32 -3.12 -14.77
C GLU A 74 10.15 -2.56 -15.59
N VAL A 75 8.92 -2.64 -15.08
CA VAL A 75 7.72 -2.13 -15.77
C VAL A 75 7.72 -0.61 -15.96
N LEU A 76 8.56 0.11 -15.21
CA LEU A 76 8.69 1.57 -15.30
C LEU A 76 9.97 2.02 -16.00
N ARG A 77 10.86 1.12 -16.44
CA ARG A 77 12.17 1.51 -16.98
C ARG A 77 12.01 2.44 -18.19
N GLY A 78 12.80 3.52 -18.19
CA GLY A 78 12.75 4.55 -19.22
C GLY A 78 11.55 5.51 -19.15
N ARG A 79 10.64 5.36 -18.18
CA ARG A 79 9.43 6.21 -18.07
C ARG A 79 9.61 7.49 -17.26
N ALA A 80 10.70 7.58 -16.49
CA ALA A 80 11.07 8.77 -15.73
C ALA A 80 12.58 8.79 -15.48
N PRO A 81 13.18 9.93 -15.10
CA PRO A 81 14.59 10.02 -14.72
C PRO A 81 15.01 9.10 -13.57
N SER A 82 14.06 8.68 -12.73
CA SER A 82 14.28 7.73 -11.64
C SER A 82 13.00 6.98 -11.34
N VAL A 83 13.10 5.66 -11.21
CA VAL A 83 11.94 4.76 -11.06
C VAL A 83 12.08 3.80 -9.88
N GLY A 84 10.96 3.34 -9.35
CA GLY A 84 10.97 2.39 -8.24
C GLY A 84 9.62 1.79 -7.88
N VAL A 85 9.62 1.03 -6.80
CA VAL A 85 8.44 0.43 -6.19
C VAL A 85 8.27 1.01 -4.80
N MET A 86 7.03 1.24 -4.40
CA MET A 86 6.64 1.62 -3.05
C MET A 86 5.38 0.82 -2.70
N HIS A 87 5.55 -0.43 -2.27
CA HIS A 87 4.44 -1.31 -1.91
C HIS A 87 4.07 -1.09 -0.43
N PRO A 88 2.87 -0.56 -0.13
CA PRO A 88 2.38 -0.51 1.25
C PRO A 88 1.89 -1.90 1.65
N LEU A 89 2.49 -2.52 2.68
CA LEU A 89 1.97 -3.76 3.28
C LEU A 89 0.78 -3.41 4.20
N VAL A 90 -0.34 -3.04 3.57
CA VAL A 90 -1.54 -2.53 4.23
C VAL A 90 -2.78 -3.05 3.51
N SER A 91 -3.77 -3.52 4.28
CA SER A 91 -5.08 -3.91 3.73
C SER A 91 -5.99 -2.69 3.54
N PHE A 92 -6.08 -2.19 2.30
CA PHE A 92 -7.01 -1.11 1.93
C PHE A 92 -8.38 -1.68 1.56
N ALA A 93 -9.26 -1.86 2.56
CA ALA A 93 -10.59 -2.43 2.36
C ALA A 93 -11.63 -1.41 1.86
N ASP A 94 -11.71 -0.24 2.51
CA ASP A 94 -12.75 0.77 2.27
C ASP A 94 -12.11 2.10 1.78
N PRO A 95 -12.46 2.61 0.59
CA PRO A 95 -11.93 3.87 0.08
C PRO A 95 -12.37 5.10 0.89
N GLU A 96 -13.51 5.05 1.58
CA GLU A 96 -14.05 6.14 2.39
C GLU A 96 -13.55 6.08 3.83
N ARG A 97 -13.11 4.89 4.28
CA ARG A 97 -12.46 4.66 5.59
C ARG A 97 -11.07 4.06 5.41
N PRO A 98 -10.10 4.83 4.90
CA PRO A 98 -8.75 4.32 4.70
C PRO A 98 -8.10 3.97 6.04
N PRO A 99 -7.28 2.90 6.09
CA PRO A 99 -6.60 2.51 7.31
C PRO A 99 -5.60 3.58 7.75
N SER A 100 -5.23 3.53 9.03
CA SER A 100 -4.04 4.25 9.51
C SER A 100 -2.81 3.70 8.80
N LEU A 101 -1.88 4.59 8.42
CA LEU A 101 -0.57 4.21 7.88
C LEU A 101 0.54 4.34 8.94
N ARG A 102 0.18 4.71 10.17
CA ARG A 102 1.09 4.73 11.30
C ARG A 102 1.63 3.32 11.52
N ASP A 103 2.96 3.21 11.62
CA ASP A 103 3.72 1.97 11.82
C ASP A 103 3.63 0.92 10.71
N ALA A 104 2.74 1.10 9.73
CA ALA A 104 2.66 0.26 8.54
C ALA A 104 4.01 0.16 7.81
N THR A 105 4.35 -1.02 7.31
CA THR A 105 5.58 -1.22 6.55
C THR A 105 5.38 -0.85 5.07
N PHE A 106 6.27 -0.02 4.54
CA PHE A 106 6.34 0.29 3.11
C PHE A 106 7.61 -0.32 2.55
N VAL A 107 7.49 -1.29 1.64
CA VAL A 107 8.63 -1.92 0.99
C VAL A 107 9.01 -1.13 -0.26
N LEU A 108 10.27 -0.76 -0.35
CA LEU A 108 10.82 0.14 -1.35
C LEU A 108 11.89 -0.57 -2.19
N ASP A 109 11.84 -0.36 -3.50
CA ASP A 109 12.86 -0.82 -4.43
C ASP A 109 13.05 0.17 -5.58
N GLY A 110 14.12 0.01 -6.36
CA GLY A 110 14.45 0.81 -7.53
C GLY A 110 15.64 1.73 -7.30
N ASP A 111 15.69 2.77 -8.14
CA ASP A 111 16.79 3.72 -8.18
C ASP A 111 16.88 4.55 -6.88
N ASP A 112 18.08 4.98 -6.51
CA ASP A 112 18.31 5.64 -5.22
C ASP A 112 17.48 6.91 -5.03
N GLN A 113 17.25 7.70 -6.08
CA GLN A 113 16.43 8.91 -5.99
C GLN A 113 14.94 8.60 -5.81
N ALA A 114 14.43 7.56 -6.46
CA ALA A 114 13.06 7.09 -6.28
C ALA A 114 12.86 6.56 -4.86
N VAL A 115 13.75 5.68 -4.40
CA VAL A 115 13.74 5.13 -3.02
C VAL A 115 13.85 6.26 -1.99
N LYS A 116 14.74 7.23 -2.18
CA LYS A 116 14.89 8.38 -1.27
C LYS A 116 13.59 9.19 -1.13
N ARG A 117 12.91 9.45 -2.25
CA ARG A 117 11.66 10.22 -2.26
C ARG A 117 10.48 9.41 -1.70
N ALA A 118 10.36 8.13 -2.07
CA ALA A 118 9.35 7.22 -1.53
C ALA A 118 9.52 7.03 -0.01
N ARG A 119 10.76 6.86 0.46
CA ARG A 119 11.10 6.82 1.89
C ARG A 119 10.68 8.08 2.63
N LYS A 120 10.92 9.26 2.04
CA LYS A 120 10.49 10.54 2.61
C LYS A 120 8.97 10.64 2.70
N LEU A 121 8.25 10.19 1.68
CA LEU A 121 6.79 10.12 1.70
C LEU A 121 6.32 9.15 2.81
N ALA A 122 6.77 7.90 2.79
CA ALA A 122 6.38 6.88 3.77
C ALA A 122 6.54 7.36 5.23
N ARG A 123 7.71 7.93 5.58
CA ARG A 123 7.94 8.50 6.92
C ARG A 123 6.97 9.63 7.27
N ARG A 124 6.68 10.53 6.32
CA ARG A 124 5.70 11.61 6.52
C ARG A 124 4.27 11.09 6.70
N LEU A 125 3.96 9.91 6.16
CA LEU A 125 2.68 9.22 6.36
C LEU A 125 2.63 8.43 7.68
N GLY A 126 3.73 8.40 8.45
CA GLY A 126 3.84 7.62 9.69
C GLY A 126 4.27 6.16 9.49
N ALA A 127 4.54 5.75 8.25
CA ALA A 127 4.94 4.39 7.90
C ALA A 127 6.44 4.14 8.13
N ARG A 128 6.81 2.86 8.25
CA ARG A 128 8.18 2.35 8.39
C ARG A 128 8.71 1.87 7.03
N PRO A 129 9.60 2.62 6.37
CA PRO A 129 10.11 2.22 5.06
C PRO A 129 11.26 1.22 5.15
N VAL A 130 11.14 0.09 4.47
CA VAL A 130 12.16 -0.95 4.31
C VAL A 130 12.62 -0.97 2.86
N ARG A 131 13.94 -0.98 2.59
CA ARG A 131 14.44 -1.22 1.22
C ARG A 131 14.71 -2.71 1.06
N ALA A 132 14.07 -3.36 0.11
CA ALA A 132 14.28 -4.76 -0.20
C ALA A 132 13.89 -5.03 -1.65
N GLN A 133 14.71 -5.82 -2.34
CA GLN A 133 14.45 -6.24 -3.73
C GLN A 133 13.53 -7.47 -3.73
N VAL A 134 12.29 -7.27 -3.26
CA VAL A 134 11.28 -8.33 -3.18
C VAL A 134 10.03 -7.92 -3.96
N HIS A 135 9.62 -8.81 -4.86
CA HIS A 135 8.45 -8.66 -5.72
C HIS A 135 8.05 -10.05 -6.25
N GLY A 136 7.03 -10.11 -7.09
CA GLY A 136 6.63 -11.36 -7.75
C GLY A 136 5.69 -12.24 -6.90
N PRO A 137 5.38 -13.44 -7.43
CA PRO A 137 4.33 -14.30 -6.87
C PRO A 137 4.55 -14.69 -5.41
N ALA A 138 5.78 -15.03 -5.01
CA ALA A 138 6.07 -15.47 -3.65
C ALA A 138 5.87 -14.35 -2.62
N TYR A 139 6.38 -13.15 -2.92
CA TYR A 139 6.19 -11.99 -2.05
C TYR A 139 4.71 -11.56 -2.01
N HIS A 140 4.02 -11.58 -3.16
CA HIS A 140 2.59 -11.29 -3.20
C HIS A 140 1.77 -12.33 -2.41
N ALA A 141 2.13 -13.60 -2.50
CA ALA A 141 1.49 -14.67 -1.74
C ALA A 141 1.68 -14.48 -0.22
N ALA A 142 2.88 -14.12 0.25
CA ALA A 142 3.11 -13.81 1.66
C ALA A 142 2.21 -12.66 2.15
N ALA A 143 2.11 -11.57 1.38
CA ALA A 143 1.22 -10.46 1.70
C ALA A 143 -0.27 -10.86 1.65
N ALA A 144 -0.66 -11.67 0.66
CA ALA A 144 -2.03 -12.15 0.51
C ALA A 144 -2.44 -13.10 1.65
N LEU A 145 -1.55 -13.95 2.15
CA LEU A 145 -1.80 -14.79 3.32
C LEU A 145 -2.03 -13.92 4.57
N GLY A 146 -1.16 -12.95 4.83
CA GLY A 146 -1.27 -12.05 5.99
C GLY A 146 -2.47 -11.10 5.95
N ALA A 147 -2.97 -10.75 4.76
CA ALA A 147 -4.13 -9.86 4.60
C ALA A 147 -5.42 -10.61 4.25
N ASN A 148 -5.49 -11.18 3.05
CA ASN A 148 -6.70 -11.83 2.52
C ASN A 148 -6.99 -13.14 3.26
N GLY A 149 -5.94 -13.92 3.55
CA GLY A 149 -6.05 -15.16 4.34
C GLY A 149 -6.55 -14.88 5.75
N ALA A 150 -5.96 -13.89 6.44
CA ALA A 150 -6.44 -13.44 7.75
C ALA A 150 -7.92 -12.99 7.71
N ALA A 151 -8.34 -12.23 6.69
CA ALA A 151 -9.73 -11.82 6.55
C ALA A 151 -10.68 -13.02 6.31
N ALA A 152 -10.28 -14.00 5.51
CA ALA A 152 -11.07 -15.21 5.27
C ALA A 152 -11.20 -16.06 6.56
N LEU A 153 -10.12 -16.25 7.30
CA LEU A 153 -10.11 -16.92 8.60
C LEU A 153 -11.00 -16.20 9.61
N ALA A 154 -10.92 -14.87 9.67
CA ALA A 154 -11.80 -14.05 10.51
C ALA A 154 -13.28 -14.27 10.17
N ALA A 155 -13.63 -14.31 8.88
CA ALA A 155 -15.00 -14.54 8.44
C ALA A 155 -15.51 -15.94 8.81
N VAL A 156 -14.65 -16.96 8.80
CA VAL A 156 -15.00 -18.29 9.31
C VAL A 156 -15.20 -18.26 10.82
N ALA A 157 -14.27 -17.67 11.57
CA ALA A 157 -14.33 -17.58 13.03
C ALA A 157 -15.57 -16.80 13.51
N VAL A 158 -15.94 -15.71 12.84
CA VAL A 158 -17.18 -14.96 13.12
C VAL A 158 -18.40 -15.86 13.00
N ARG A 159 -18.51 -16.67 11.93
CA ARG A 159 -19.64 -17.60 11.75
C ARG A 159 -19.70 -18.67 12.83
N VAL A 160 -18.54 -19.15 13.30
CA VAL A 160 -18.47 -20.08 14.43
C VAL A 160 -19.01 -19.43 15.70
N LEU A 161 -18.60 -18.19 16.00
CA LEU A 161 -19.08 -17.44 17.17
C LEU A 161 -20.58 -17.12 17.10
N GLU A 162 -21.10 -16.79 15.92
CA GLU A 162 -22.54 -16.62 15.69
C GLU A 162 -23.30 -17.92 16.01
N ALA A 163 -22.77 -19.07 15.60
CA ALA A 163 -23.37 -20.37 15.92
C ALA A 163 -23.33 -20.71 17.43
N GLN A 164 -22.47 -20.04 18.21
CA GLN A 164 -22.43 -20.12 19.67
C GLN A 164 -23.33 -19.08 20.37
N GLY A 165 -24.09 -18.28 19.61
CA GLY A 165 -25.05 -17.32 20.13
C GLY A 165 -24.55 -15.87 20.23
N MET A 166 -23.34 -15.56 19.75
CA MET A 166 -22.91 -14.16 19.65
C MET A 166 -23.66 -13.42 18.54
N THR A 167 -23.93 -12.12 18.74
CA THR A 167 -24.35 -11.28 17.62
C THR A 167 -23.21 -11.14 16.61
N ARG A 168 -23.54 -11.02 15.33
CA ARG A 168 -22.54 -10.78 14.26
C ARG A 168 -21.57 -9.65 14.60
N ARG A 169 -22.11 -8.53 15.09
CA ARG A 169 -21.34 -7.31 15.36
C ARG A 169 -20.35 -7.53 16.52
N ASP A 170 -20.78 -8.24 17.56
CA ASP A 170 -19.90 -8.56 18.69
C ASP A 170 -18.82 -9.55 18.27
N ALA A 171 -19.16 -10.54 17.45
CA ALA A 171 -18.20 -11.50 16.89
C ALA A 171 -17.16 -10.81 15.98
N GLU A 172 -17.58 -9.93 15.08
CA GLU A 172 -16.69 -9.13 14.23
C GLU A 172 -15.77 -8.22 15.06
N ARG A 173 -16.30 -7.58 16.12
CA ARG A 173 -15.52 -6.74 17.04
C ARG A 173 -14.50 -7.56 17.82
N ALA A 174 -14.88 -8.71 18.35
CA ALA A 174 -14.02 -9.62 19.09
C ALA A 174 -12.89 -10.15 18.21
N MET A 175 -13.20 -10.68 17.02
CA MET A 175 -12.19 -11.19 16.08
C MET A 175 -11.29 -10.08 15.56
N GLY A 176 -11.84 -8.89 15.27
CA GLY A 176 -11.03 -7.74 14.90
C GLY A 176 -10.07 -7.30 16.00
N ALA A 177 -10.45 -7.39 17.28
CA ALA A 177 -9.56 -7.10 18.39
C ALA A 177 -8.46 -8.16 18.55
N LEU A 178 -8.84 -9.43 18.50
CA LEU A 178 -7.88 -10.55 18.58
C LEU A 178 -6.84 -10.50 17.46
N LEU A 179 -7.25 -10.23 16.22
CA LEU A 179 -6.32 -10.15 15.09
C LEU A 179 -5.36 -8.95 15.19
N ARG A 180 -5.76 -7.86 15.86
CA ARG A 180 -4.84 -6.76 16.16
C ARG A 180 -3.75 -7.22 17.12
N THR A 181 -4.11 -7.89 18.21
CA THR A 181 -3.12 -8.36 19.19
C THR A 181 -2.24 -9.47 18.63
N VAL A 182 -2.75 -10.33 17.73
CA VAL A 182 -1.92 -11.29 16.99
C VAL A 182 -0.87 -10.56 16.14
N GLY A 183 -1.27 -9.51 15.42
CA GLY A 183 -0.32 -8.68 14.66
C GLY A 183 0.74 -8.04 15.55
N GLU A 184 0.33 -7.47 16.68
CA GLU A 184 1.24 -6.89 17.68
C GLU A 184 2.20 -7.92 18.28
N ASN A 185 1.74 -9.15 18.57
CA ASN A 185 2.58 -10.24 19.04
C ASN A 185 3.62 -10.64 17.99
N VAL A 186 3.23 -10.76 16.71
CA VAL A 186 4.16 -11.05 15.62
C VAL A 186 5.25 -9.98 15.52
N GLU A 187 4.91 -8.70 15.72
CA GLU A 187 5.88 -7.60 15.71
C GLU A 187 6.83 -7.60 16.92
N THR A 188 6.35 -8.02 18.10
CA THR A 188 7.07 -7.87 19.37
C THR A 188 7.88 -9.10 19.77
N VAL A 189 7.31 -10.29 19.64
CA VAL A 189 7.94 -11.57 20.04
C VAL A 189 8.26 -12.49 18.86
N GLY A 190 7.72 -12.20 17.68
CA GLY A 190 7.98 -12.98 16.46
C GLY A 190 7.33 -14.36 16.43
N VAL A 191 7.57 -15.11 15.35
CA VAL A 191 7.06 -16.47 15.14
C VAL A 191 8.11 -17.53 15.50
N PRO A 192 7.73 -18.72 16.03
CA PRO A 192 6.36 -19.22 16.22
C PRO A 192 5.73 -18.85 17.58
N THR A 193 6.28 -17.88 18.32
CA THR A 193 5.83 -17.56 19.69
C THR A 193 4.51 -16.80 19.74
N ALA A 194 4.25 -15.96 18.73
CA ALA A 194 3.09 -15.08 18.63
C ALA A 194 1.73 -15.79 18.47
#